data_AF-A0A524C8U9-F1
#
_entry.id   AF-A0A524C8U9-F1
#
_cell.length_a   1.000
_cell.length_b   1.000
_cell.length_c   1.000
_cell.angle_alpha   90.00
_cell.angle_beta   90.00
_cell.angle_gamma   90.00
#
_symmetry.space_group_name_H-M   'P 1'
#
loop_
_entity.id
_entity.type
_entity.pdbx_description
1 polymer ?
#
loop_
_entity_poly.entity_id
_entity_poly.type
_entity_poly.pdbx_seq_one_letter_code
_entity_poly.pdbx_strand_id
1 'polypeptide(L)' 'MSMKFYKVLEDGTLDEEPEFIPESGKVVIVVDDHFKRIYLWKGANSGIKKKFIGSRAAAELRKTYYGFSYRLSV' A
#
# COMPACT_ATOMS: atom_id res chain seq x y z
N MET A 1 5.94 13.71 -10.54
CA MET A 1 5.37 13.39 -9.21
C MET A 1 4.06 12.70 -9.46
N SER A 2 3.98 11.40 -9.18
CA SER A 2 2.88 10.51 -9.59
C SER A 2 2.32 9.75 -8.39
N MET A 3 1.06 9.35 -8.48
CA MET A 3 0.53 8.27 -7.66
C MET A 3 1.00 6.93 -8.22
N LYS A 4 1.30 5.98 -7.34
CA LYS A 4 1.61 4.60 -7.70
C LYS A 4 0.67 3.65 -6.99
N PHE A 5 0.25 2.60 -7.66
CA PHE A 5 -0.71 1.63 -7.15
C PHE A 5 -0.05 0.26 -7.16
N TYR A 6 -0.01 -0.40 -6.00
CA TYR A 6 0.58 -1.73 -5.88
C TYR A 6 -0.46 -2.72 -5.41
N LYS A 7 -0.81 -3.68 -6.25
CA LYS A 7 -1.64 -4.82 -5.87
C LYS A 7 -0.81 -5.81 -5.06
N VAL A 8 -1.35 -6.21 -3.92
CA VAL A 8 -0.70 -7.19 -3.03
C VAL A 8 -1.07 -8.61 -3.44
N LEU A 9 -0.05 -9.42 -3.73
CA LEU A 9 -0.20 -10.84 -4.02
C LEU A 9 -0.10 -11.69 -2.74
N GLU A 10 -0.50 -12.97 -2.83
CA GLU A 10 -0.59 -13.86 -1.65
C GLU A 10 0.75 -14.41 -1.16
N ASP A 11 1.78 -14.30 -1.98
CA ASP A 11 3.17 -14.60 -1.66
C ASP A 11 3.90 -13.41 -1.01
N GLY A 12 3.27 -12.24 -0.99
CA GLY A 12 3.85 -11.01 -0.45
C GLY A 12 4.56 -10.12 -1.47
N THR A 13 4.53 -10.48 -2.74
CA THR A 13 4.99 -9.61 -3.83
C THR A 13 3.98 -8.50 -4.14
N LEU A 14 4.46 -7.46 -4.81
CA LEU A 14 3.70 -6.26 -5.17
C LEU A 14 3.72 -6.10 -6.70
N ASP A 15 2.55 -6.14 -7.31
CA ASP A 15 2.39 -5.82 -8.74
C ASP A 15 2.02 -4.35 -8.89
N GLU A 16 2.78 -3.60 -9.68
CA GLU A 16 2.43 -2.20 -10.00
C GLU A 16 1.31 -2.16 -11.05
N GLU A 17 0.24 -1.45 -10.72
CA GLU A 17 -0.92 -1.25 -11.57
C GLU A 17 -0.93 0.20 -12.10
N PRO A 18 -1.31 0.44 -13.37
CA PRO A 18 -1.31 1.77 -13.96
C PRO A 18 -2.36 2.70 -13.33
N GLU A 19 -3.42 2.13 -12.75
CA GLU A 19 -4.53 2.86 -12.15
C GLU A 19 -5.08 2.16 -10.91
N PHE A 20 -5.90 2.87 -10.14
CA PHE A 20 -6.56 2.31 -8.97
C PHE A 20 -7.80 1.49 -9.38
N ILE A 21 -7.72 0.16 -9.21
CA ILE A 21 -8.82 -0.76 -9.54
C ILE A 21 -9.44 -1.31 -8.22
N PRO A 22 -10.59 -0.76 -7.75
CA PRO A 22 -11.21 -1.15 -6.49
C PRO A 22 -12.02 -2.45 -6.63
N GLU A 23 -11.35 -3.59 -6.60
CA GLU A 23 -11.99 -4.90 -6.59
C GLU A 23 -12.09 -5.48 -5.18
N SER A 24 -13.27 -5.97 -4.80
CA SER A 24 -13.55 -6.42 -3.43
C SER A 24 -12.62 -7.52 -2.90
N GLY A 25 -12.01 -8.33 -3.77
CA GLY A 25 -11.05 -9.38 -3.42
C GLY A 25 -9.59 -8.93 -3.32
N LYS A 26 -9.29 -7.68 -3.68
CA LYS A 26 -7.92 -7.15 -3.73
C LYS A 26 -7.52 -6.40 -2.46
N VAL A 27 -6.22 -6.27 -2.27
CA VAL A 27 -5.60 -5.31 -1.35
C VAL A 27 -4.64 -4.49 -2.19
N VAL A 28 -4.73 -3.17 -2.10
CA VAL A 28 -3.96 -2.23 -2.91
C VAL A 28 -3.26 -1.23 -2.00
N ILE A 29 -1.96 -1.06 -2.20
CA ILE A 29 -1.16 -0.01 -1.56
C ILE A 29 -1.10 1.15 -2.54
N VAL A 30 -1.56 2.32 -2.09
CA VAL A 30 -1.51 3.56 -2.87
C VAL A 30 -0.42 4.43 -2.30
N VAL A 31 0.55 4.80 -3.13
CA VAL A 31 1.65 5.66 -2.75
C VAL A 31 1.51 7.00 -3.45
N ASP A 32 1.49 8.06 -2.64
CA ASP A 32 1.51 9.43 -3.07
C ASP A 32 2.92 9.98 -2.85
N ASP A 33 3.70 10.04 -3.93
CA ASP A 33 5.10 10.49 -3.91
C ASP A 33 5.21 11.99 -3.55
N HIS A 34 4.17 12.79 -3.82
CA HIS A 34 4.20 14.23 -3.55
C HIS A 34 4.14 14.50 -2.05
N PHE A 35 3.21 13.84 -1.35
CA PHE A 35 3.04 14.02 0.09
C PHE A 35 3.78 12.96 0.94
N LYS A 36 4.50 12.03 0.31
CA LYS A 36 5.12 10.85 0.95
C LYS A 36 4.12 10.10 1.82
N ARG A 37 2.90 9.93 1.30
CA ARG A 37 1.80 9.23 2.00
C ARG A 37 1.61 7.86 1.39
N ILE A 38 1.31 6.90 2.26
CA ILE A 38 1.00 5.54 1.86
C ILE A 38 -0.37 5.22 2.44
N TYR A 39 -1.29 4.83 1.56
CA TYR A 39 -2.62 4.36 1.93
C TYR A 39 -2.70 2.87 1.66
N LEU A 40 -3.44 2.15 2.50
CA LEU A 40 -3.69 0.72 2.34
C LEU A 40 -5.18 0.49 2.16
N TRP A 41 -5.58 0.21 0.93
CA TRP A 41 -6.95 -0.13 0.59
C TRP A 41 -7.16 -1.64 0.72
N LYS A 42 -8.23 -2.04 1.42
CA LYS A 42 -8.57 -3.44 1.68
C LYS A 42 -9.96 -3.70 1.15
N GLY A 43 -10.07 -4.51 0.09
CA GLY A 43 -11.36 -4.93 -0.43
C GLY A 43 -12.15 -5.71 0.63
N ALA A 44 -13.47 -5.52 0.64
CA ALA A 44 -14.36 -6.12 1.64
C ALA A 44 -14.19 -7.65 1.74
N ASN A 45 -14.11 -8.31 0.58
CA ASN A 45 -14.00 -9.76 0.42
C ASN A 45 -12.56 -10.27 0.35
N SER A 46 -11.56 -9.40 0.53
CA SER A 46 -10.16 -9.84 0.56
C SER A 46 -9.89 -10.67 1.82
N GLY A 47 -9.20 -11.80 1.63
CA GLY A 47 -8.89 -12.72 2.73
C GLY A 47 -8.01 -12.07 3.81
N ILE A 48 -8.18 -12.49 5.06
CA ILE A 48 -7.45 -11.95 6.23
C ILE A 48 -5.94 -12.02 6.01
N LYS A 49 -5.42 -13.14 5.51
CA LYS A 49 -4.00 -13.33 5.19
C LYS A 49 -3.47 -12.21 4.26
N LYS A 50 -4.18 -11.91 3.18
CA LYS A 50 -3.81 -10.87 2.20
C LYS A 50 -3.81 -9.47 2.83
N LYS A 51 -4.75 -9.17 3.73
CA LYS A 51 -4.81 -7.91 4.49
C LYS A 51 -3.60 -7.74 5.42
N PHE A 52 -3.15 -8.82 6.07
CA PHE A 52 -1.94 -8.81 6.91
C PHE A 52 -0.67 -8.63 6.09
N ILE A 53 -0.53 -9.40 5.01
CA ILE A 53 0.58 -9.29 4.06
C ILE A 53 0.68 -7.86 3.54
N GLY A 54 -0.43 -7.28 3.08
CA GLY A 54 -0.45 -5.91 2.58
C GLY A 54 -0.08 -4.86 3.64
N SER A 55 -0.47 -5.07 4.90
CA SER A 55 -0.07 -4.19 6.00
C SER A 55 1.44 -4.23 6.24
N ARG A 56 2.05 -5.42 6.18
CA ARG A 56 3.50 -5.59 6.30
C ARG A 56 4.24 -4.99 5.11
N ALA A 57 3.77 -5.24 3.89
CA ALA A 57 4.37 -4.70 2.68
C ALA A 57 4.32 -3.16 2.64
N ALA A 58 3.21 -2.55 3.07
CA ALA A 58 3.11 -1.10 3.19
C ALA A 58 4.09 -0.52 4.23
N ALA A 59 4.29 -1.21 5.36
CA ALA A 59 5.27 -0.81 6.37
C ALA A 59 6.71 -0.90 5.85
N GLU A 60 7.06 -1.98 5.13
CA GLU A 60 8.38 -2.15 4.50
C GLU A 60 8.63 -1.11 3.40
N LEU A 61 7.63 -0.81 2.57
CA LEU A 61 7.70 0.28 1.59
C LEU A 61 7.99 1.62 2.26
N ARG A 62 7.28 1.92 3.36
CA ARG A 62 7.51 3.15 4.14
C ARG A 62 8.94 3.21 4.66
N LYS A 63 9.40 2.12 5.29
CA LYS A 63 10.74 2.01 5.88
C LYS A 63 11.85 2.18 4.84
N THR A 64 11.69 1.55 3.68
CA THR A 64 12.76 1.44 2.68
C THR A 64 12.87 2.69 1.80
N TYR A 65 11.74 3.25 1.36
CA TYR A 65 11.75 4.25 0.27
C TYR A 65 11.26 5.65 0.68
N TYR A 66 10.39 5.75 1.68
CA TYR A 66 9.72 7.02 1.99
C TYR A 66 10.12 7.62 3.35
N GLY A 67 10.74 6.81 4.20
CA GLY A 67 11.15 7.18 5.56
C GLY A 67 9.97 7.31 6.53
N PHE A 68 10.28 7.41 7.82
CA PHE A 68 9.29 7.78 8.82
C PHE A 68 9.14 9.30 8.77
N SER A 69 8.14 9.80 8.06
CA SER A 69 7.71 11.20 8.22
C SER A 69 7.13 11.39 9.62
N TYR A 70 7.97 11.63 10.61
CA TYR A 70 7.57 12.13 11.92
C TYR A 70 7.28 13.62 11.77
N ARG A 71 6.01 14.02 11.95
CA ARG A 71 5.71 15.41 12.32
C ARG A 71 5.47 15.40 13.82
N LEU A 72 6.52 15.64 14.59
CA LEU A 72 6.37 15.99 16.00
C LEU A 72 5.81 17.40 16.04
N SER A 73 4.51 17.54 16.30
CA SER A 73 3.95 18.79 16.78
C SER A 73 4.06 18.77 18.30
N VAL A 74 5.02 19.52 18.84
CA VAL A 74 5.00 19.99 20.23
C VAL A 74 4.23 21.30 20.25
#